data_AF-A0AAW6KLN3-F1
#
_entry.id   AF-A0AAW6KLN3-F1
#
_cell.length_a   1.000
_cell.length_b   1.000
_cell.length_c   1.000
_cell.angle_alpha   90.00
_cell.angle_beta   90.00
_cell.angle_gamma   90.00
#
_symmetry.space_group_name_H-M   'P 1'
#
loop_
_entity.id
_entity.type
_entity.pdbx_description
1 polymer ?
#
loop_
_entity_poly.entity_id
_entity_poly.type
_entity_poly.pdbx_seq_one_letter_code
_entity_poly.pdbx_strand_id
1 'polypeptide(L)'
;YFILFPFVVDFMTRVSDDLNVNQVIGIHEYFQFLLQLTLPFGLLFQMPVVIMFITRLGLVTPMFLAKIRKYAYFVLFVIAALITPPELLSHLMVSVPLLILYEISIVISRISYRQAQKTMIQEENQAFLNDHTK
;
A
#
# COMPACT_ATOMS: atom_id res chain seq x y z
N TYR A 1 -3.18 13.13 -3.04
CA TYR A 1 -3.18 14.54 -3.44
C TYR A 1 -2.09 15.34 -2.71
N PHE A 2 -2.29 15.81 -1.47
CA PHE A 2 -1.41 16.80 -0.82
C PHE A 2 0.08 16.46 -0.65
N ILE A 3 0.45 15.18 -0.65
CA ILE A 3 1.85 14.76 -0.49
C ILE A 3 2.40 14.37 -1.86
N LEU A 4 1.82 13.32 -2.46
CA LEU A 4 2.38 12.68 -3.65
C LEU A 4 2.34 13.58 -4.89
N PHE A 5 1.26 14.34 -5.09
CA PHE A 5 1.10 15.18 -6.28
C PHE A 5 2.08 16.35 -6.33
N PRO A 6 2.18 17.23 -5.31
CA PRO A 6 3.15 18.31 -5.34
C PRO A 6 4.60 17.80 -5.37
N PHE A 7 4.87 16.64 -4.78
CA PHE A 7 6.20 16.03 -4.81
C PHE A 7 6.62 15.62 -6.23
N VAL A 8 5.72 15.03 -7.01
CA VAL A 8 6.01 14.68 -8.41
C VAL A 8 6.08 15.93 -9.30
N VAL A 9 5.20 16.91 -9.09
CA VAL A 9 5.23 18.17 -9.86
C VAL A 9 6.51 18.96 -9.59
N ASP A 10 6.91 19.11 -8.32
CA ASP A 10 8.17 19.77 -7.92
C ASP A 10 9.37 19.09 -8.57
N PHE A 11 9.38 17.75 -8.62
CA PHE A 11 10.44 17.02 -9.30
C PHE A 11 10.46 17.31 -10.82
N MET A 12 9.32 17.29 -11.50
CA MET A 12 9.24 17.63 -12.93
C MET A 12 9.71 19.05 -13.23
N THR A 13 9.38 20.02 -12.35
CA THR A 13 9.83 21.40 -12.48
C THR A 13 11.34 21.51 -12.32
N ARG A 14 11.93 20.86 -11.31
CA ARG A 14 13.38 20.82 -11.14
C ARG A 14 14.12 20.24 -12.34
N VAL A 15 13.60 19.17 -12.93
CA VAL A 15 14.20 18.56 -14.13
C VAL A 15 14.10 19.50 -15.33
N SER A 16 12.97 20.19 -15.49
CA SER A 16 12.79 21.14 -16.59
C SER A 16 13.73 22.34 -16.46
N ASP A 17 13.92 22.84 -15.23
CA ASP A 17 14.88 23.90 -14.91
C ASP A 17 16.32 23.47 -15.24
N ASP A 18 16.72 22.25 -14.85
CA ASP A 18 18.06 21.69 -15.13
C ASP A 18 18.32 21.52 -16.64
N LEU A 19 17.27 21.27 -17.43
CA LEU A 19 17.35 21.09 -18.88
C LEU A 19 17.15 22.39 -19.67
N ASN A 20 16.95 23.53 -19.00
CA ASN A 20 16.57 24.82 -19.62
C ASN A 20 15.35 24.72 -20.55
N VAL A 21 14.39 23.85 -20.24
CA VAL A 21 13.16 23.66 -21.02
C VAL A 21 12.01 24.40 -20.34
N ASN A 22 11.31 25.28 -21.06
CA ASN A 22 10.11 25.92 -20.57
C ASN A 22 8.98 24.90 -20.42
N GLN A 23 8.70 24.48 -19.19
CA GLN A 23 7.62 23.55 -18.90
C GLN A 23 6.26 24.26 -18.97
N VAL A 24 5.47 23.93 -20.00
CA VAL A 24 4.08 24.37 -20.12
C VAL A 24 3.19 23.14 -19.98
N ILE A 25 2.58 22.96 -18.81
CA ILE A 25 1.60 21.90 -18.58
C ILE A 25 0.23 22.44 -18.98
N GLY A 26 -0.39 21.85 -20.00
CA GLY A 26 -1.77 22.17 -20.36
C GLY A 26 -2.74 21.76 -19.26
N ILE A 27 -3.87 22.48 -19.16
CA ILE A 27 -4.86 22.24 -18.11
C ILE A 27 -5.44 20.82 -18.19
N HIS A 28 -5.59 20.29 -19.41
CA HIS A 28 -6.11 18.95 -19.65
C HIS A 28 -5.14 17.88 -19.11
N GLU A 29 -3.86 18.01 -19.47
CA GLU A 29 -2.78 17.11 -19.05
C GLU A 29 -2.59 17.15 -17.53
N TYR A 30 -2.67 18.35 -16.94
CA TYR A 30 -2.61 18.52 -15.49
C TYR A 30 -3.73 17.74 -14.78
N PHE A 31 -4.98 17.92 -15.20
CA PHE A 31 -6.12 17.22 -14.59
C PHE A 31 -6.06 15.71 -14.84
N GLN A 32 -5.70 15.29 -16.04
CA GLN A 32 -5.52 13.88 -16.37
C GLN A 32 -4.46 13.24 -15.47
N PHE A 33 -3.29 13.88 -15.35
CA PHE A 33 -2.21 13.43 -14.48
C PHE A 33 -2.65 13.38 -13.00
N LEU A 34 -3.33 14.42 -12.52
CA LEU A 34 -3.85 14.48 -11.15
C LEU A 34 -4.79 13.33 -10.84
N LEU A 35 -5.74 13.03 -11.74
CA LEU A 35 -6.72 11.96 -11.58
C LEU A 35 -6.08 10.58 -11.69
N GLN A 36 -5.22 10.37 -12.69
CA GLN A 36 -4.51 9.12 -12.92
C GLN A 36 -3.55 8.79 -11.77
N LEU A 37 -2.98 9.81 -11.11
CA LEU A 37 -2.16 9.63 -9.92
C LEU A 37 -3.02 9.42 -8.67
N THR A 38 -4.02 10.26 -8.44
CA THR A 38 -4.75 10.30 -7.15
C THR A 38 -5.73 9.15 -7.00
N LEU A 39 -6.48 8.77 -8.05
CA LEU A 39 -7.51 7.73 -7.93
C LEU A 39 -6.92 6.35 -7.62
N PRO A 40 -5.94 5.82 -8.37
CA PRO A 40 -5.35 4.52 -8.08
C PRO A 40 -4.59 4.52 -6.76
N PHE A 41 -3.90 5.60 -6.40
CA PHE A 41 -3.29 5.72 -5.08
C PHE A 41 -4.32 5.64 -3.96
N GLY A 42 -5.46 6.34 -4.10
CA GLY A 42 -6.55 6.26 -3.13
C GLY A 42 -7.04 4.82 -2.92
N LEU A 43 -7.13 4.03 -3.99
CA LEU A 43 -7.46 2.61 -3.91
C LEU A 43 -6.35 1.79 -3.23
N LEU A 44 -5.08 2.04 -3.55
CA LEU A 44 -3.95 1.34 -2.93
C LEU A 44 -3.82 1.64 -1.43
N PHE A 45 -4.22 2.83 -0.99
CA PHE A 45 -4.31 3.18 0.43
C PHE A 45 -5.34 2.32 1.21
N GLN A 46 -6.26 1.63 0.53
CA GLN A 46 -7.19 0.69 1.17
C GLN A 46 -6.55 -0.68 1.47
N MET A 47 -5.41 -0.99 0.84
CA MET A 47 -4.70 -2.28 1.01
C MET A 47 -4.48 -2.69 2.48
N PRO A 48 -4.08 -1.81 3.42
CA PRO A 48 -3.88 -2.21 4.81
C PRO A 48 -5.17 -2.69 5.48
N VAL A 49 -6.29 -2.03 5.20
CA VAL A 49 -7.60 -2.40 5.75
C VAL A 49 -8.09 -3.70 5.14
N VAL A 50 -7.97 -3.85 3.82
CA VAL A 50 -8.37 -5.07 3.10
C VAL A 50 -7.56 -6.28 3.61
N ILE A 51 -6.24 -6.15 3.69
CA ILE A 51 -5.35 -7.21 4.18
C ILE A 51 -5.68 -7.57 5.63
N MET A 52 -5.91 -6.57 6.49
CA MET A 52 -6.32 -6.79 7.88
C MET A 52 -7.61 -7.61 7.96
N PHE A 53 -8.61 -7.25 7.16
CA PHE A 53 -9.91 -7.91 7.13
C PHE A 53 -9.79 -9.37 6.68
N ILE A 54 -9.10 -9.62 5.57
CA ILE A 54 -8.85 -10.98 5.05
C ILE A 54 -8.03 -11.82 6.04
N THR A 55 -7.06 -11.20 6.74
CA THR A 55 -6.29 -11.87 7.79
C THR A 55 -7.19 -12.30 8.95
N ARG A 56 -8.15 -11.44 9.35
CA ARG A 56 -9.08 -11.73 10.44
C ARG A 56 -10.08 -12.84 10.09
N LEU A 57 -10.40 -12.99 8.80
CA LEU A 57 -11.16 -14.14 8.28
C LEU A 57 -10.35 -15.43 8.22
N GLY A 58 -9.04 -15.39 8.48
CA GLY A 58 -8.14 -16.56 8.41
C GLY A 58 -7.74 -16.96 6.98
N LEU A 59 -8.13 -16.20 5.96
CA LEU A 59 -7.84 -16.51 4.56
C LEU A 59 -6.38 -16.26 4.18
N VAL A 60 -5.72 -15.32 4.85
CA VAL A 60 -4.29 -15.03 4.67
C VAL A 60 -3.59 -14.95 6.01
N THR A 61 -2.33 -15.38 6.05
CA THR A 61 -1.49 -15.26 7.25
C THR A 61 -0.41 -14.19 7.05
N PRO A 62 0.04 -13.52 8.13
CA PRO A 62 1.14 -12.57 8.05
C PRO A 62 2.43 -13.22 7.51
N MET A 63 2.67 -14.50 7.81
CA MET A 63 3.78 -15.28 7.26
C MET A 63 3.67 -15.49 5.75
N PHE A 64 2.47 -15.78 5.25
CA PHE A 64 2.25 -15.91 3.82
C PHE A 64 2.53 -14.59 3.10
N LEU A 65 1.98 -13.48 3.62
CA LEU A 65 2.24 -12.13 3.07
C LEU A 65 3.74 -11.80 3.09
N ALA A 66 4.45 -12.14 4.16
CA ALA A 66 5.90 -11.95 4.23
C ALA A 66 6.67 -12.82 3.22
N LYS A 67 6.20 -14.05 2.93
CA LYS A 67 6.84 -14.94 1.96
C LYS A 67 6.70 -14.44 0.52
N ILE A 68 5.59 -13.77 0.21
CA ILE A 68 5.30 -13.27 -1.15
C ILE A 68 5.74 -11.81 -1.38
N ARG A 69 6.52 -11.20 -0.48
CA ARG A 69 7.02 -9.82 -0.59
C ARG A 69 7.57 -9.48 -1.98
N LYS A 70 8.41 -10.35 -2.53
CA LYS A 70 9.01 -10.16 -3.87
C LYS A 70 7.96 -10.02 -4.99
N TYR A 71 6.86 -10.78 -4.91
CA TYR A 71 5.77 -10.70 -5.88
C TYR A 71 4.91 -9.46 -5.65
N ALA A 72 4.62 -9.13 -4.39
CA ALA A 72 3.86 -7.93 -4.05
C ALA A 72 4.60 -6.66 -4.49
N TYR A 73 5.91 -6.56 -4.22
CA TYR A 73 6.73 -5.44 -4.69
C TYR A 73 6.72 -5.34 -6.21
N PHE A 74 6.88 -6.46 -6.91
CA PHE A 74 6.83 -6.47 -8.37
C PHE A 74 5.49 -5.97 -8.91
N VAL A 75 4.36 -6.44 -8.35
CA VAL A 75 3.02 -5.97 -8.75
C VAL A 75 2.84 -4.49 -8.46
N LEU A 76 3.29 -3.99 -7.29
CA LEU A 76 3.22 -2.57 -6.96
C LEU A 76 4.07 -1.71 -7.89
N PHE A 77 5.23 -2.23 -8.31
CA PHE A 77 6.09 -1.57 -9.29
C PHE A 77 5.41 -1.49 -10.66
N VAL A 78 4.76 -2.57 -11.12
CA VAL A 78 3.97 -2.58 -12.35
C VAL A 78 2.83 -1.56 -12.26
N ILE A 79 2.11 -1.52 -11.13
CA ILE A 79 1.03 -0.55 -10.91
C ILE A 79 1.56 0.89 -10.95
N ALA A 80 2.70 1.16 -10.30
CA ALA A 80 3.34 2.47 -10.36
C ALA A 80 3.72 2.86 -11.80
N ALA A 81 4.16 1.90 -12.62
CA ALA A 81 4.55 2.15 -14.01
C ALA A 81 3.33 2.41 -14.94
N LEU A 82 2.15 1.96 -14.56
CA LEU A 82 0.90 2.26 -15.26
C LEU A 82 0.34 3.64 -14.87
N ILE A 83 0.58 4.07 -13.63
CA ILE A 83 0.09 5.34 -13.09
C ILE A 83 0.95 6.50 -13.59
N THR A 84 2.26 6.39 -13.44
CA THR A 84 3.23 7.38 -13.90
C THR A 84 3.91 6.85 -15.14
N PRO A 85 4.05 7.65 -16.22
CA PRO A 85 4.91 7.27 -17.34
C PRO A 85 6.33 6.94 -16.83
N PRO A 86 7.10 6.14 -17.58
CA PRO A 86 8.32 5.51 -17.08
C PRO A 86 9.49 6.51 -17.05
N GLU A 87 9.40 7.48 -16.16
CA GLU A 87 10.53 8.32 -15.77
C GLU A 87 11.12 7.76 -14.48
N LEU A 88 12.39 7.33 -14.53
CA LEU A 88 13.04 6.56 -13.45
C LEU A 88 12.89 7.20 -12.06
N LEU A 89 13.12 8.51 -11.93
CA LEU A 89 13.10 9.15 -10.62
C LEU A 89 11.68 9.31 -10.07
N SER A 90 10.75 9.85 -10.87
CA SER A 90 9.32 9.96 -10.51
C SER A 90 8.74 8.61 -10.13
N HIS A 91 9.09 7.58 -10.89
CA HIS A 91 8.62 6.22 -10.65
C HIS A 91 9.14 5.66 -9.31
N LEU A 92 10.41 5.89 -8.98
CA LEU A 92 10.96 5.50 -7.68
C LEU A 92 10.31 6.28 -6.53
N MET A 93 10.10 7.58 -6.70
CA MET A 93 9.42 8.44 -5.71
C MET A 93 8.00 7.93 -5.39
N VAL A 94 7.29 7.44 -6.39
CA VAL A 94 5.93 6.90 -6.28
C VAL A 94 5.94 5.47 -5.74
N SER A 95 6.94 4.67 -6.07
CA SER A 95 7.07 3.29 -5.60
C SER A 95 7.36 3.20 -4.10
N VAL A 96 8.21 4.10 -3.56
CA VAL A 96 8.55 4.12 -2.13
C VAL A 96 7.31 4.16 -1.21
N PRO A 97 6.36 5.10 -1.36
CA PRO A 97 5.17 5.13 -0.51
C PRO A 97 4.27 3.90 -0.71
N LEU A 98 4.23 3.30 -1.90
CA LEU A 98 3.49 2.05 -2.12
C LEU A 98 4.10 0.86 -1.35
N LEU A 99 5.43 0.75 -1.37
CA LEU A 99 6.13 -0.29 -0.60
C LEU A 99 5.91 -0.10 0.90
N ILE A 100 5.95 1.14 1.39
CA ILE A 100 5.66 1.48 2.79
C ILE A 100 4.22 1.06 3.16
N LEU A 101 3.23 1.37 2.31
CA LEU A 101 1.84 0.94 2.54
C LEU A 101 1.72 -0.57 2.66
N TYR A 102 2.43 -1.32 1.81
CA TYR A 102 2.42 -2.78 1.88
C TYR A 102 3.07 -3.31 3.16
N GLU A 103 4.19 -2.73 3.59
CA GLU A 103 4.82 -3.09 4.86
C GLU A 103 3.91 -2.80 6.07
N ILE A 104 3.26 -1.64 6.08
CA ILE A 104 2.26 -1.30 7.09
C ILE A 104 1.13 -2.35 7.10
N SER A 105 0.69 -2.78 5.91
CA SER A 105 -0.34 -3.82 5.79
C SER A 105 0.07 -5.15 6.43
N ILE A 106 1.33 -5.57 6.25
CA ILE A 106 1.87 -6.79 6.89
C ILE A 106 1.93 -6.62 8.41
N VAL A 107 2.37 -5.46 8.90
CA VAL A 107 2.44 -5.20 10.35
C VAL A 107 1.06 -5.25 10.99
N ILE A 108 0.06 -4.59 10.38
CA ILE A 108 -1.32 -4.61 10.85
C ILE A 108 -1.89 -6.05 10.81
N SER A 109 -1.63 -6.79 9.73
CA SER A 109 -2.00 -8.21 9.62
C SER A 109 -1.42 -9.02 10.78
N ARG A 110 -0.14 -8.82 11.14
CA ARG A 110 0.51 -9.53 12.26
C ARG A 110 -0.16 -9.27 13.60
N ILE A 111 -0.55 -8.01 13.85
CA ILE A 111 -1.25 -7.63 15.07
C ILE A 111 -2.64 -8.28 15.11
N SER A 112 -3.40 -8.17 14.02
CA SER A 112 -4.74 -8.75 13.87
C SER A 112 -4.74 -10.27 14.04
N TYR A 113 -3.78 -10.96 13.41
CA TYR A 113 -3.64 -12.41 13.49
C TYR A 113 -3.36 -12.89 14.91
N ARG A 114 -2.49 -12.19 15.65
CA ARG A 114 -2.19 -12.53 17.05
C ARG A 114 -3.41 -12.31 17.95
N GLN A 115 -4.23 -11.30 17.67
CA GLN A 115 -5.46 -11.07 18.42
C GLN A 115 -6.49 -12.17 18.18
N ALA A 116 -6.67 -12.59 16.92
CA ALA A 116 -7.57 -13.71 16.57
C ALA A 116 -7.15 -15.02 17.27
N GLN A 117 -5.86 -15.36 17.29
CA GLN A 117 -5.40 -16.58 17.97
C GLN A 117 -5.59 -16.54 19.49
N LYS A 118 -5.41 -15.37 20.13
CA LYS A 118 -5.65 -15.23 21.58
C LYS A 118 -7.11 -15.52 21.94
N THR A 119 -8.06 -15.02 21.14
CA THR A 119 -9.49 -15.26 21.37
C THR A 119 -9.81 -16.75 21.30
N MET A 120 -9.30 -17.47 20.29
CA MET A 120 -9.51 -18.91 20.14
C MET A 120 -8.97 -19.72 21.32
N ILE A 121 -7.74 -19.43 21.77
CA ILE A 121 -7.12 -20.10 22.93
C ILE A 121 -7.91 -19.80 24.22
N GLN A 122 -8.45 -18.60 24.35
CA GLN A 122 -9.23 -18.20 25.53
C GLN A 122 -10.59 -18.89 25.58
N GLU A 123 -11.25 -19.06 24.43
CA GLU A 123 -12.49 -19.85 24.29
C GLU A 123 -12.25 -21.33 24.59
N GLU A 124 -11.16 -21.92 24.09
CA GLU A 124 -10.79 -23.31 24.36
C GLU A 124 -10.50 -23.55 25.86
N ASN A 125 -9.74 -22.66 26.50
CA ASN A 125 -9.47 -22.73 27.94
C ASN A 125 -10.73 -22.58 28.79
N GLN A 126 -11.67 -21.70 28.39
CA GLN A 126 -12.96 -21.56 29.08
C GLN A 126 -13.85 -22.80 28.91
N ALA A 127 -13.87 -23.40 27.71
CA ALA A 127 -14.60 -24.64 27.47
C ALA A 127 -14.03 -25.79 28.31
N PHE A 128 -12.70 -25.92 28.39
CA PHE A 128 -12.03 -26.92 29.22
C PHE A 128 -12.35 -26.77 30.72
N LEU A 129 -12.33 -25.53 31.24
CA LEU A 129 -12.61 -25.24 32.64
C LEU A 129 -14.06 -25.58 33.04
N ASN A 130 -15.02 -25.30 32.15
CA ASN A 130 -16.43 -25.60 32.40
C ASN A 130 -16.74 -27.10 32.42
N ASP A 131 -16.00 -27.92 31.66
CA ASP A 131 -16.17 -29.38 31.60
C ASP A 131 -15.71 -30.07 32.89
N HIS A 132 -14.66 -29.56 33.55
CA HIS A 132 -14.08 -30.15 34.76
C HIS A 132 -14.73 -29.70 36.07
N THR A 133 -15.66 -28.73 36.02
CA THR A 133 -16.43 -28.24 37.18
C THR A 133 -17.80 -28.87 37.35
N LYS A 134 -18.23 -29.77 36.46
CA LYS A 134 -19.48 -30.54 36.56
C LYS A 134 -19.21 -31.97 37.02
#